data_AF-A0AAW5RCA0-F1
#
_entry.id   AF-A0AAW5RCA0-F1
#
_cell.length_a   1.000
_cell.length_b   1.000
_cell.length_c   1.000
_cell.angle_alpha   90.00
_cell.angle_beta   90.00
_cell.angle_gamma   90.00
#
_symmetry.space_group_name_H-M   'P 1'
#
loop_
_entity.id
_entity.type
_entity.pdbx_description
1 polymer ?
#
loop_
_entity_poly.entity_id
_entity_poly.type
_entity_poly.pdbx_seq_one_letter_code
_entity_poly.pdbx_strand_id
1 'polypeptide(L)'
;MAEFALQQEIQVHNQKTQQLNRDIQKLNQNNKQLVASAHQFNQTFQPRLFHKGHFNGKQIFIYAFSSVDDLRLTLAHEFGHVLGLKHTKDPKSLMYPRIKEQDAKNFQLADVDLELLGFSR
;
A
#
# COMPACT_ATOMS: atom_id res chain seq x y z
N MET A 1 -8.51 59.30 28.91
CA MET A 1 -7.62 58.86 27.81
C MET A 1 -7.18 57.41 27.95
N ALA A 2 -6.60 56.99 29.09
CA ALA A 2 -6.14 55.60 29.29
C ALA A 2 -7.26 54.53 29.26
N GLU A 3 -8.41 54.81 29.86
CA GLU A 3 -9.54 53.87 29.92
C GLU A 3 -10.19 53.61 28.56
N PHE A 4 -10.23 54.62 27.70
CA PHE A 4 -10.70 54.49 26.31
C PHE A 4 -9.76 53.61 25.47
N ALA A 5 -8.44 53.78 25.63
CA ALA A 5 -7.45 52.94 24.95
C ALA A 5 -7.55 51.47 25.38
N LEU A 6 -7.77 51.20 26.67
CA LEU A 6 -7.94 49.86 27.20
C LEU A 6 -9.21 49.18 26.65
N GLN A 7 -10.33 49.89 26.56
CA GLN A 7 -11.57 49.36 25.98
C GLN A 7 -11.40 49.00 24.49
N GLN A 8 -10.67 49.83 23.74
CA GLN A 8 -10.35 49.56 22.34
C GLN A 8 -9.49 48.29 22.18
N GLU A 9 -8.50 48.11 23.06
CA GLU A 9 -7.64 46.92 23.06
C GLU A 9 -8.42 45.64 23.40
N ILE A 10 -9.33 45.69 24.37
CA ILE A 10 -10.25 44.59 24.71
C ILE A 10 -11.13 44.23 23.50
N GLN A 11 -11.65 45.23 22.79
CA GLN A 11 -12.51 44.99 21.62
C GLN A 11 -11.73 44.33 20.48
N VAL A 12 -10.50 44.78 20.21
CA VAL A 12 -9.60 44.15 19.22
C VAL A 12 -9.28 42.72 19.63
N HIS A 13 -8.99 42.47 20.90
CA HIS A 13 -8.71 41.13 21.38
C HIS A 13 -9.93 40.19 21.24
N ASN A 14 -11.13 40.67 21.56
CA ASN A 14 -12.36 39.92 21.40
C ASN A 14 -12.63 39.58 19.92
N GLN A 15 -12.40 40.52 19.01
CA GLN A 15 -12.51 40.28 17.57
C GLN A 15 -11.52 39.21 17.10
N LYS A 16 -10.27 39.26 17.59
CA LYS A 16 -9.25 38.24 17.29
C LYS A 16 -9.63 36.86 17.83
N THR A 17 -10.17 36.78 19.05
CA THR A 17 -10.65 35.53 19.64
C THR A 17 -11.81 34.95 18.83
N GLN A 18 -12.77 35.79 18.39
CA GLN A 18 -13.86 35.35 17.52
C GLN A 18 -13.34 34.83 16.18
N GLN A 19 -12.33 35.48 15.61
CA GLN A 19 -11.72 35.01 14.36
C GLN A 19 -11.04 33.65 14.54
N LEU A 20 -10.23 33.49 15.58
CA LEU A 20 -9.58 32.21 15.89
C LEU A 20 -10.59 31.09 16.11
N ASN A 21 -11.71 31.37 16.78
CA ASN A 21 -12.78 30.38 16.96
C ASN A 21 -13.41 29.95 15.62
N ARG A 22 -13.63 30.89 14.70
CA ARG A 22 -14.10 30.57 13.34
C ARG A 22 -13.09 29.72 12.57
N ASP A 23 -11.80 30.04 12.68
CA ASP A 23 -10.74 29.30 12.01
C ASP A 23 -10.58 27.88 12.57
N ILE A 24 -10.68 27.70 13.89
CA ILE A 24 -10.70 26.39 14.55
C ILE A 24 -11.91 25.57 14.07
N GLN A 25 -13.09 26.17 13.98
CA GLN A 25 -14.28 25.49 13.48
C GLN A 25 -14.08 25.01 12.04
N LYS A 26 -13.50 25.86 11.18
CA LYS A 26 -13.19 25.51 9.79
C LYS A 26 -12.17 24.37 9.69
N LEU A 27 -11.09 24.41 10.48
CA LEU A 27 -10.09 23.35 10.53
C LEU A 27 -10.71 22.02 10.99
N ASN A 28 -11.57 22.06 12.01
CA ASN A 28 -12.26 20.87 12.50
C ASN A 28 -13.20 20.28 11.44
N GLN A 29 -13.92 21.12 10.69
CA GLN A 29 -14.76 20.67 9.59
C GLN A 29 -13.94 20.04 8.46
N ASN A 30 -12.85 20.69 8.05
CA ASN A 30 -11.94 20.16 7.03
C ASN A 30 -11.34 18.81 7.45
N ASN A 31 -10.92 18.69 8.71
CA ASN A 31 -10.37 17.44 9.21
C ASN A 31 -11.41 16.31 9.21
N LYS A 32 -12.67 16.59 9.60
CA LYS A 32 -13.77 15.62 9.48
C LYS A 32 -13.98 15.17 8.04
N GLN A 33 -13.90 16.09 7.08
CA GLN A 33 -14.03 15.76 5.66
C GLN A 33 -12.86 14.90 5.15
N LEU A 34 -11.62 15.22 5.53
CA LEU A 34 -10.44 14.44 5.17
C LEU A 34 -10.52 13.02 5.73
N VAL A 35 -10.90 12.88 7.00
CA VAL A 35 -11.10 11.58 7.65
C VAL A 35 -12.17 10.77 6.95
N ALA A 36 -13.33 11.39 6.63
CA ALA A 36 -14.40 10.72 5.90
C ALA A 36 -13.94 10.24 4.50
N SER A 37 -13.24 11.09 3.76
CA SER A 37 -12.69 10.75 2.44
C SER A 37 -11.67 9.62 2.52
N ALA A 38 -10.78 9.62 3.52
CA ALA A 38 -9.81 8.55 3.73
C ALA A 38 -10.51 7.22 4.09
N HIS A 39 -11.55 7.26 4.92
CA HIS A 39 -12.36 6.07 5.23
C HIS A 39 -13.06 5.53 3.98
N GLN A 40 -13.68 6.40 3.18
CA GLN A 40 -14.36 5.99 1.95
C GLN A 40 -13.38 5.41 0.93
N PHE A 41 -12.20 6.02 0.79
CA PHE A 41 -11.12 5.49 -0.04
C PHE A 41 -10.72 4.08 0.43
N ASN A 42 -10.44 3.89 1.72
CA ASN A 42 -10.02 2.59 2.27
C ASN A 42 -11.12 1.52 2.18
N GLN A 43 -12.40 1.89 2.25
CA GLN A 43 -13.52 0.96 2.07
C GLN A 43 -13.67 0.52 0.60
N THR A 44 -13.47 1.44 -0.34
CA THR A 44 -13.61 1.19 -1.77
C THR A 44 -12.40 0.43 -2.31
N PHE A 45 -11.21 0.89 -1.92
CA PHE A 45 -9.91 0.34 -2.28
C PHE A 45 -9.38 -0.46 -1.10
N GLN A 46 -10.01 -1.59 -0.82
CA GLN A 46 -9.41 -2.58 0.07
C GLN A 46 -8.02 -2.92 -0.46
N PRO A 47 -6.95 -2.86 0.36
CA PRO A 47 -5.62 -3.25 -0.06
C PRO A 47 -5.62 -4.76 -0.31
N ARG A 48 -6.05 -5.15 -1.51
CA ARG A 48 -5.79 -6.48 -2.03
C ARG A 48 -4.30 -6.51 -2.32
N LEU A 49 -3.63 -7.57 -1.88
CA LEU A 49 -2.32 -7.86 -2.43
C LEU A 49 -2.49 -7.90 -3.95
N PHE A 50 -1.92 -6.91 -4.64
CA PHE A 50 -1.91 -6.90 -6.08
C PHE A 50 -1.00 -8.04 -6.52
N HIS A 51 -1.61 -9.11 -7.04
CA HIS A 51 -0.87 -10.20 -7.65
C HIS A 51 -0.61 -9.82 -9.11
N LYS A 52 0.66 -9.88 -9.54
CA LYS A 52 1.04 -9.59 -10.94
C LYS A 52 0.48 -10.64 -11.90
N GLY A 53 0.32 -11.87 -11.43
CA GLY A 53 -0.37 -12.96 -12.10
C GLY A 53 -1.29 -13.72 -11.15
N HIS A 54 -2.10 -14.63 -11.70
CA HIS A 54 -2.92 -15.55 -10.92
C HIS A 54 -3.25 -16.83 -11.71
N PHE A 55 -2.87 -17.98 -11.16
CA PHE A 55 -3.37 -19.28 -11.59
C PHE A 55 -4.70 -19.63 -10.90
N ASN A 56 -5.76 -19.82 -11.68
CA ASN A 56 -7.10 -20.13 -11.16
C ASN A 56 -7.42 -21.64 -11.07
N GLY A 57 -6.42 -22.52 -11.19
CA GLY A 57 -6.60 -23.96 -11.31
C GLY A 57 -6.68 -24.49 -12.74
N LYS A 58 -6.81 -23.61 -13.75
CA LYS A 58 -6.81 -24.00 -15.18
C LYS A 58 -6.00 -23.06 -16.08
N GLN A 59 -6.03 -21.77 -15.81
CA GLN A 59 -5.43 -20.73 -16.63
C GLN A 59 -4.58 -19.81 -15.76
N ILE A 60 -3.49 -19.31 -16.35
CA ILE A 60 -2.67 -18.26 -15.78
C ILE A 60 -3.12 -16.93 -16.38
N PHE A 61 -3.56 -16.01 -15.54
CA PHE A 61 -3.82 -14.62 -15.90
C PHE A 61 -2.62 -13.78 -15.53
N ILE A 62 -2.18 -12.89 -16.43
CA ILE A 62 -1.13 -11.91 -16.17
C ILE A 62 -1.76 -10.52 -16.25
N TYR A 63 -1.70 -9.77 -15.16
CA TYR A 63 -2.33 -8.46 -15.05
C TYR A 63 -1.33 -7.32 -15.27
N ALA A 64 -0.07 -7.50 -14.88
CA ALA A 64 0.98 -6.49 -15.07
C ALA A 64 2.38 -7.10 -15.04
N PHE A 65 3.28 -6.50 -15.82
CA PHE A 65 4.72 -6.71 -15.75
C PHE A 65 5.44 -5.43 -16.19
N SER A 66 6.64 -5.18 -15.65
CA SER A 66 7.44 -3.99 -15.98
C SER A 66 8.60 -4.27 -16.94
N SER A 67 8.93 -5.55 -17.18
CA SER A 67 9.97 -5.98 -18.11
C SER A 67 9.77 -7.45 -18.51
N VAL A 68 10.53 -7.93 -19.49
CA VAL A 68 10.56 -9.35 -19.88
C VAL A 68 11.03 -10.22 -18.72
N ASP A 69 12.02 -9.77 -17.96
CA ASP A 69 12.56 -10.49 -16.79
C ASP A 69 11.52 -10.63 -15.67
N ASP A 70 10.76 -9.56 -15.41
CA ASP A 70 9.65 -9.56 -14.44
C ASP A 70 8.50 -10.46 -14.89
N LEU A 71 8.15 -10.45 -16.18
CA LEU A 71 7.16 -11.36 -16.75
C LEU A 71 7.59 -12.82 -16.62
N ARG A 72 8.86 -13.12 -16.92
CA ARG A 72 9.44 -14.46 -16.78
C ARG A 72 9.34 -14.96 -15.34
N LEU A 73 9.69 -14.13 -14.36
CA LEU A 73 9.55 -14.48 -12.94
C LEU A 73 8.11 -14.68 -12.52
N THR A 74 7.21 -13.79 -12.95
CA THR A 74 5.78 -13.89 -12.64
C THR A 74 5.21 -15.19 -13.19
N LEU A 75 5.50 -15.52 -14.44
CA LEU A 75 5.06 -16.79 -15.04
C LEU A 75 5.64 -18.00 -14.30
N ALA A 76 6.93 -17.98 -13.96
CA ALA A 76 7.55 -19.06 -13.20
C ALA A 76 6.89 -19.28 -11.83
N HIS A 77 6.51 -18.21 -11.12
CA HIS A 77 5.75 -18.29 -9.87
C HIS A 77 4.39 -18.95 -10.08
N GLU A 78 3.63 -18.50 -11.08
CA GLU A 78 2.31 -19.07 -11.38
C GLU A 78 2.41 -20.54 -11.82
N PHE A 79 3.46 -20.92 -12.57
CA PHE A 79 3.73 -22.31 -12.88
C PHE A 79 4.06 -23.14 -11.64
N GLY A 80 4.71 -22.56 -10.63
CA GLY A 80 4.84 -23.21 -9.33
C GLY A 80 3.48 -23.57 -8.72
N HIS A 81 2.48 -22.68 -8.79
CA HIS A 81 1.12 -23.01 -8.40
C HIS A 81 0.45 -24.07 -9.27
N VAL A 82 0.72 -24.09 -10.59
CA VAL A 82 0.28 -25.17 -11.49
C VAL A 82 0.82 -26.52 -11.04
N LEU A 83 2.08 -26.57 -10.58
CA LEU A 83 2.73 -27.75 -10.03
C LEU A 83 2.27 -28.10 -8.60
N GLY A 84 1.38 -27.30 -8.00
CA GLY A 84 0.85 -27.51 -6.65
C GLY A 84 1.73 -26.94 -5.53
N LEU A 85 2.74 -26.14 -5.86
CA LEU A 85 3.60 -25.49 -4.87
C LEU A 85 2.84 -24.39 -4.13
N LYS A 86 3.02 -24.35 -2.81
CA LYS A 86 2.48 -23.30 -1.93
C LYS A 86 3.50 -22.18 -1.76
N HIS A 87 3.03 -21.04 -1.29
CA HIS A 87 3.91 -19.92 -0.98
C HIS A 87 4.92 -20.25 0.11
N THR A 88 6.12 -19.68 -0.04
CA THR A 88 7.21 -19.73 0.95
C THR A 88 7.25 -18.45 1.77
N LYS A 89 8.09 -18.44 2.82
CA LYS A 89 8.36 -17.25 3.64
C LYS A 89 9.69 -16.57 3.30
N ASP A 90 10.52 -17.20 2.47
CA ASP A 90 11.82 -16.65 2.07
C ASP A 90 11.61 -15.56 1.02
N PRO A 91 12.00 -14.31 1.25
CA PRO A 91 11.79 -13.23 0.30
C PRO A 91 12.54 -13.40 -1.03
N LYS A 92 13.57 -14.25 -1.09
CA LYS A 92 14.35 -14.55 -2.31
C LYS A 92 13.82 -15.74 -3.09
N SER A 93 12.89 -16.51 -2.52
CA SER A 93 12.29 -17.67 -3.17
C SER A 93 11.38 -17.27 -4.33
N LEU A 94 11.33 -18.11 -5.36
CA LEU A 94 10.40 -17.98 -6.47
C LEU A 94 8.95 -17.96 -5.97
N MET A 95 8.63 -18.84 -5.02
CA MET A 95 7.29 -18.99 -4.45
C MET A 95 6.97 -18.00 -3.32
N TYR A 96 7.77 -16.95 -3.12
CA TYR A 96 7.43 -15.88 -2.19
C TYR A 96 6.21 -15.08 -2.72
N PRO A 97 5.21 -14.73 -1.89
CA PRO A 97 3.98 -14.05 -2.35
C PRO A 97 4.17 -12.69 -3.02
N ARG A 98 5.38 -12.12 -2.98
CA ARG A 98 5.68 -10.79 -3.55
C ARG A 98 7.02 -10.82 -4.29
N ILE A 99 7.00 -10.63 -5.60
CA ILE A 99 8.24 -10.45 -6.38
C ILE A 99 8.83 -9.07 -6.05
N LYS A 100 9.94 -9.05 -5.30
CA LYS A 100 10.63 -7.82 -4.88
C LYS A 100 12.13 -8.01 -4.71
N GLU A 101 12.55 -9.03 -3.95
CA GLU A 101 13.96 -9.23 -3.57
C GLU A 101 14.71 -10.22 -4.47
N GLN A 102 13.99 -10.84 -5.40
CA GLN A 102 14.55 -11.72 -6.43
C GLN A 102 15.32 -10.91 -7.48
N ASP A 103 16.50 -11.40 -7.87
CA ASP A 103 17.20 -10.88 -9.06
C ASP A 103 16.44 -11.32 -10.32
N ALA A 104 15.62 -10.44 -10.89
CA ALA A 104 14.81 -10.77 -12.07
C ALA A 104 15.66 -11.16 -13.29
N LYS A 105 16.85 -10.57 -13.43
CA LYS A 105 17.71 -10.75 -14.60
C LYS A 105 18.47 -12.07 -14.53
N ASN A 106 19.06 -12.37 -13.37
CA ASN A 106 19.88 -13.58 -13.18
C ASN A 106 19.30 -14.54 -12.15
N PHE A 107 17.97 -14.62 -12.08
CA PHE A 107 17.27 -15.41 -11.06
C PHE A 107 17.77 -16.85 -10.97
N GLN A 108 18.04 -17.28 -9.74
CA GLN A 108 18.30 -18.68 -9.39
C GLN A 108 17.26 -19.10 -8.36
N LEU A 109 16.82 -20.36 -8.44
CA LEU A 109 15.94 -20.94 -7.42
C LEU A 109 16.65 -20.90 -6.06
N ALA A 110 15.93 -20.46 -5.03
CA ALA A 110 16.43 -20.54 -3.66
C ALA A 110 16.41 -22.00 -3.19
N ASP A 111 17.19 -22.31 -2.15
CA ASP A 111 17.23 -23.68 -1.59
C ASP A 111 15.83 -24.17 -1.19
N VAL A 112 15.00 -23.30 -0.64
CA VAL A 112 13.60 -23.63 -0.30
C VAL A 112 12.73 -23.94 -1.53
N ASP A 113 13.03 -23.35 -2.70
CA ASP A 113 12.33 -23.70 -3.93
C ASP A 113 12.74 -25.09 -4.41
N LEU A 114 14.04 -25.42 -4.29
CA LEU A 114 14.56 -26.74 -4.64
C LEU A 114 14.02 -27.83 -3.71
N GLU A 115 13.92 -27.55 -2.41
CA GLU A 115 13.27 -28.43 -1.44
C GLU A 115 11.81 -28.69 -1.79
N LEU A 116 11.05 -27.65 -2.14
CA LEU A 116 9.65 -27.79 -2.56
C LEU A 116 9.48 -28.65 -3.82
N LEU A 117 10.48 -28.66 -4.71
CA LEU A 117 10.51 -29.47 -5.92
C LEU A 117 11.05 -30.90 -5.67
N GLY A 118 11.46 -31.22 -4.44
CA GLY A 118 12.03 -32.53 -4.10
C GLY A 118 13.49 -32.71 -4.56
N PHE A 119 14.19 -31.61 -4.86
CA PHE A 119 15.61 -31.61 -5.21
C PHE A 119 16.52 -31.31 -4.00
N SER A 120 16.05 -31.57 -2.78
CA SER A 120 16.84 -31.45 -1.56
C SER A 120 18.17 -32.19 -1.71
N ARG A 121 19.28 -31.51 -1.41
CA ARG A 121 20.61 -32.13 -1.34
C ARG A 121 20.76 -33.01 -0.11
#